data_AF-A0A2M8T7Z4-F1
#
_entry.id   AF-A0A2M8T7Z4-F1
#
_cell.length_a   1.000
_cell.length_b   1.000
_cell.length_c   1.000
_cell.angle_alpha   90.00
_cell.angle_beta   90.00
_cell.angle_gamma   90.00
#
_symmetry.space_group_name_H-M   'P 1'
#
loop_
_entity.id
_entity.type
_entity.pdbx_description
1 polymer ?
#
loop_
_entity_poly.entity_id
_entity_poly.type
_entity_poly.pdbx_seq_one_letter_code
_entity_poly.pdbx_strand_id
1 'polypeptide(L)'
;MINDLFIKKFTTKDVFYNNGLINLKMQLEKNSFEDLDCNFTQNHLEIKCLSDKERNYYDEILEKFIRDNDIVFKTKNNRLYWDKDNECFMYSNRYDIRGKSSGNDVKYLYKYITPVDIGKSTEEIFDIYIEFADKHGIGNADIKADTKIFKKGTKFKIENKCNIPVFMSKNEAIDRYIKYLVKGDIFTYDSKIHQFEDGGDCFRDMLLNKDNLIDKWDALIYWFGVKIKRYYNVNYFIYPNSNDLLTLYDVKSRLNISDDPIRVIDKKGNVKTIPTNLRLSDQLYYDEIKKNDNFYISESINEFELKLFMYFTSYMVHLEEDNNTSEDMIDEEEKNIYKNLIKISFVSYTQDGDMKSSLDEYRKTYKMISFLKKLMKTEYSDYTMFKYLADLITSISMSKNSNEKVNLNIKRFADNLLKFFDLRKTYYNVSFKILKNDRKSLGPGLYCFENMYLKEIGRGEHIMNLHEISKDMGNGIGIYAFNVGKDGKNILFKLRNIKNKKQMIAYFKDLEFTILKNEALVKFSKQINDSLEKVFEAINSEKEKSEDWEIIRDYIAIYAINKYRSINSAKKLQGLKGGK
;
A
#
# COMPACT_ATOMS: atom_id res chain seq x y z
N MET A 1 43.64 -25.60 24.80
CA MET A 1 43.44 -24.33 24.08
C MET A 1 42.13 -23.77 24.57
N ILE A 2 42.11 -22.52 25.05
CA ILE A 2 40.84 -21.83 25.30
C ILE A 2 40.36 -21.44 23.90
N ASN A 3 39.27 -22.05 23.44
CA ASN A 3 38.67 -21.61 22.18
C ASN A 3 38.13 -20.20 22.41
N ASP A 4 38.68 -19.21 21.74
CA ASP A 4 38.17 -17.85 21.81
C ASP A 4 36.73 -17.83 21.30
N LEU A 5 35.84 -17.26 22.11
CA LEU A 5 34.43 -17.09 21.78
C LEU A 5 34.22 -15.75 21.09
N PHE A 6 33.54 -15.77 19.94
CA PHE A 6 32.99 -14.59 19.32
C PHE A 6 31.63 -14.32 19.95
N ILE A 7 31.46 -13.11 20.49
CA ILE A 7 30.19 -12.65 21.08
C ILE A 7 29.87 -11.30 20.44
N LYS A 8 28.72 -11.21 19.77
CA LYS A 8 28.25 -9.95 19.20
C LYS A 8 26.84 -9.65 19.66
N LYS A 9 26.69 -8.48 20.29
CA LYS A 9 25.43 -7.98 20.84
C LYS A 9 24.93 -6.82 20.01
N PHE A 10 23.72 -6.97 19.47
CA PHE A 10 23.04 -5.99 18.65
C PHE A 10 21.84 -5.41 19.38
N THR A 11 21.90 -4.13 19.71
CA THR A 11 20.80 -3.40 20.37
C THR A 11 19.91 -2.72 19.34
N THR A 12 18.70 -2.34 19.75
CA THR A 12 17.80 -1.52 18.92
C THR A 12 18.47 -0.22 18.48
N LYS A 13 18.14 0.24 17.26
CA LYS A 13 18.69 1.48 16.67
C LYS A 13 17.60 2.28 15.96
N ASP A 14 17.11 1.76 14.84
CA ASP A 14 16.09 2.39 14.01
C ASP A 14 15.11 1.35 13.45
N VAL A 15 14.11 1.81 12.70
CA VAL A 15 13.08 0.94 12.11
C VAL A 15 13.66 -0.22 11.28
N PHE A 16 14.62 0.05 10.40
CA PHE A 16 15.17 -0.97 9.51
C PHE A 16 16.07 -1.92 10.30
N TYR A 17 16.90 -1.37 11.19
CA TYR A 17 17.76 -2.19 12.03
C TYR A 17 16.94 -3.11 12.94
N ASN A 18 15.92 -2.58 13.64
CA ASN A 18 15.04 -3.36 14.51
C ASN A 18 14.29 -4.44 13.71
N ASN A 19 13.75 -4.07 12.54
CA ASN A 19 13.14 -5.05 11.63
C ASN A 19 14.14 -6.13 11.19
N GLY A 20 15.39 -5.74 10.97
CA GLY A 20 16.50 -6.61 10.61
C GLY A 20 16.85 -7.62 11.69
N LEU A 21 16.92 -7.20 12.95
CA LEU A 21 17.15 -8.07 14.10
C LEU A 21 16.07 -9.16 14.18
N ILE A 22 14.81 -8.78 14.02
CA ILE A 22 13.69 -9.75 14.06
C ILE A 22 13.75 -10.70 12.87
N ASN A 23 13.97 -10.16 11.67
CA ASN A 23 14.02 -10.96 10.45
C ASN A 23 15.19 -11.96 10.48
N LEU A 24 16.35 -11.54 11.01
CA LEU A 24 17.50 -12.41 11.26
C LEU A 24 17.15 -13.48 12.30
N LYS A 25 16.59 -13.11 13.46
CA LYS A 25 16.16 -14.07 14.50
C LYS A 25 15.23 -15.15 13.94
N MET A 26 14.20 -14.75 13.20
CA MET A 26 13.26 -15.69 12.57
C MET A 26 13.96 -16.61 11.56
N GLN A 27 15.00 -16.14 10.86
CA GLN A 27 15.75 -16.99 9.94
C GLN A 27 16.67 -17.96 10.67
N LEU A 28 17.32 -17.52 11.76
CA LEU A 28 18.14 -18.36 12.63
C LEU A 28 17.31 -19.46 13.31
N GLU A 29 16.03 -19.23 13.59
CA GLU A 29 15.12 -20.27 14.10
C GLU A 29 14.65 -21.24 13.02
N LYS A 30 14.42 -20.73 11.80
CA LYS A 30 14.03 -21.57 10.65
C LYS A 30 15.16 -22.51 10.22
N ASN A 31 16.40 -22.10 10.40
CA ASN A 31 17.58 -22.82 9.94
C ASN A 31 18.41 -23.27 11.14
N SER A 32 18.57 -24.58 11.34
CA SER A 32 19.46 -25.07 12.40
C SER A 32 20.92 -24.76 12.06
N PHE A 33 21.55 -23.91 12.87
CA PHE A 33 22.99 -23.67 12.86
C PHE A 33 23.59 -24.31 14.11
N GLU A 34 24.24 -25.48 13.94
CA GLU A 34 24.92 -26.16 15.05
C GLU A 34 25.96 -25.24 15.68
N ASP A 35 26.11 -25.26 17.01
CA ASP A 35 27.06 -24.45 17.80
C ASP A 35 26.92 -22.91 17.68
N LEU A 36 25.83 -22.40 17.09
CA LEU A 36 25.49 -20.99 17.10
C LEU A 36 24.44 -20.71 18.18
N ASP A 37 24.85 -20.11 19.30
CA ASP A 37 23.94 -19.71 20.36
C ASP A 37 23.38 -18.31 20.09
N CYS A 38 22.08 -18.16 20.35
CA CYS A 38 21.31 -16.97 20.03
C CYS A 38 20.42 -16.58 21.20
N ASN A 39 20.81 -15.53 21.92
CA ASN A 39 20.00 -14.96 23.00
C ASN A 39 19.20 -13.76 22.49
N PHE A 40 17.90 -13.75 22.72
CA PHE A 40 16.99 -12.72 22.24
C PHE A 40 16.15 -12.17 23.39
N THR A 41 16.19 -10.86 23.56
CA THR A 41 15.50 -10.16 24.65
C THR A 41 14.71 -8.97 24.11
N GLN A 42 14.02 -8.25 25.00
CA GLN A 42 13.26 -7.05 24.66
C GLN A 42 14.08 -5.98 23.92
N ASN A 43 15.38 -5.89 24.19
CA ASN A 43 16.21 -4.75 23.75
C ASN A 43 17.40 -5.15 22.87
N HIS A 44 17.72 -6.44 22.75
CA HIS A 44 18.86 -6.88 21.95
C HIS A 44 18.74 -8.33 21.46
N LEU A 45 19.50 -8.61 20.39
CA LEU A 45 19.85 -9.93 19.88
C LEU A 45 21.36 -10.13 20.11
N GLU A 46 21.75 -11.26 20.69
CA GLU A 46 23.14 -11.63 20.92
C GLU A 46 23.44 -12.96 20.23
N ILE A 47 24.51 -12.98 19.43
CA ILE A 47 25.00 -14.18 18.73
C ILE A 47 26.33 -14.58 19.36
N LYS A 48 26.48 -15.88 19.64
CA LYS A 48 27.69 -16.48 20.19
C LYS A 48 28.11 -17.68 19.37
N CYS A 49 29.38 -17.74 19.01
CA CYS A 49 29.99 -18.91 18.37
C CYS A 49 31.49 -18.96 18.67
N LEU A 50 32.16 -20.03 18.23
CA LEU A 50 33.62 -20.08 18.23
C LEU A 50 34.17 -19.07 17.20
N SER A 51 35.22 -18.33 17.56
CA SER A 51 35.78 -17.26 16.74
C SER A 51 36.27 -17.72 15.37
N ASP A 52 36.80 -18.94 15.28
CA ASP A 52 37.25 -19.55 14.02
C ASP A 52 36.10 -19.92 13.07
N LYS A 53 34.87 -20.06 13.60
CA LYS A 53 33.66 -20.34 12.81
C LYS A 53 32.88 -19.08 12.40
N GLU A 54 33.21 -17.90 12.94
CA GLU A 54 32.45 -16.64 12.72
C GLU A 54 32.19 -16.34 11.24
N ARG A 55 33.24 -16.42 10.42
CA ARG A 55 33.15 -16.11 9.00
C ARG A 55 32.29 -17.11 8.24
N ASN A 56 32.38 -18.38 8.60
CA ASN A 56 31.58 -19.44 7.99
C ASN A 56 30.09 -19.23 8.28
N TYR A 57 29.72 -18.90 9.53
CA TYR A 57 28.33 -18.58 9.85
C TYR A 57 27.85 -17.32 9.13
N TYR A 58 28.67 -16.27 9.09
CA TYR A 58 28.32 -15.06 8.36
C TYR A 58 28.00 -15.35 6.88
N ASP A 59 28.89 -16.07 6.20
CA ASP A 59 28.74 -16.42 4.79
C ASP A 59 27.53 -17.33 4.57
N GLU A 60 27.31 -18.33 5.43
CA GLU A 60 26.17 -19.25 5.34
C GLU A 60 24.82 -18.54 5.57
N ILE A 61 24.74 -17.65 6.58
CA ILE A 61 23.53 -16.86 6.86
C ILE A 61 23.23 -15.94 5.67
N LEU A 62 24.23 -15.24 5.14
CA LEU A 62 24.08 -14.36 3.98
C LEU A 62 23.63 -15.13 2.73
N GLU A 63 24.23 -16.29 2.48
CA GLU A 63 23.85 -17.14 1.35
C GLU A 63 22.40 -17.63 1.48
N LYS A 64 22.02 -18.16 2.65
CA LYS A 64 20.63 -18.56 2.96
C LYS A 64 19.67 -17.38 2.81
N PHE A 65 20.05 -16.18 3.25
CA PHE A 65 19.23 -14.98 3.08
C PHE A 65 18.96 -14.67 1.60
N ILE A 66 19.98 -14.74 0.75
CA ILE A 66 19.84 -14.49 -0.68
C ILE A 66 18.99 -15.56 -1.37
N ARG A 67 19.19 -16.83 -0.99
CA ARG A 67 18.50 -17.99 -1.58
C ARG A 67 17.03 -18.07 -1.17
N ASP A 68 16.76 -18.08 0.13
CA ASP A 68 15.42 -18.30 0.69
C ASP A 68 14.44 -17.20 0.27
N ASN A 69 14.94 -15.97 0.08
CA ASN A 69 14.11 -14.81 -0.25
C ASN A 69 14.15 -14.46 -1.75
N ASP A 70 14.74 -15.33 -2.58
CA ASP A 70 14.88 -15.15 -4.03
C ASP A 70 15.37 -13.74 -4.40
N ILE A 71 16.40 -13.28 -3.68
CA ILE A 71 16.98 -11.94 -3.86
C ILE A 71 17.64 -11.86 -5.23
N VAL A 72 18.31 -12.93 -5.68
CA VAL A 72 18.80 -13.10 -7.04
C VAL A 72 17.85 -14.02 -7.79
N PHE A 73 17.11 -13.47 -8.77
CA PHE A 73 16.03 -14.19 -9.46
C PHE A 73 16.10 -14.04 -10.97
N LYS A 74 15.50 -14.99 -11.71
CA LYS A 74 15.36 -14.91 -13.17
C LYS A 74 14.10 -14.11 -13.55
N THR A 75 14.26 -13.12 -14.43
CA THR A 75 13.15 -12.35 -14.99
C THR A 75 12.46 -13.11 -16.13
N LYS A 76 11.35 -12.57 -16.64
CA LYS A 76 10.68 -13.09 -17.85
C LYS A 76 11.35 -12.65 -19.17
N ASN A 77 12.34 -11.76 -19.10
CA ASN A 77 13.00 -11.23 -20.28
C ASN A 77 14.22 -12.08 -20.60
N ASN A 78 14.29 -12.57 -21.83
CA ASN A 78 15.47 -13.25 -22.32
C ASN A 78 16.60 -12.27 -22.62
N ARG A 79 17.82 -12.81 -22.65
CA ARG A 79 19.03 -12.10 -23.04
C ARG A 79 19.97 -13.07 -23.76
N LEU A 80 20.76 -12.54 -24.69
CA LEU A 80 21.88 -13.25 -25.30
C LEU A 80 23.01 -13.50 -24.29
N TYR A 81 23.44 -14.76 -24.22
CA TYR A 81 24.58 -15.22 -23.44
C TYR A 81 25.55 -16.03 -24.30
N TRP A 82 26.83 -16.01 -23.93
CA TRP A 82 27.83 -16.97 -24.37
C TRP A 82 27.91 -18.14 -23.38
N ASP A 83 27.65 -19.34 -23.84
CA ASP A 83 27.87 -20.57 -23.09
C ASP A 83 29.33 -21.01 -23.24
N LYS A 84 30.08 -20.98 -22.13
CA LYS A 84 31.51 -21.33 -22.14
C LYS A 84 31.75 -22.82 -22.30
N ASP A 85 30.82 -23.65 -21.84
CA ASP A 85 31.02 -25.10 -21.83
C ASP A 85 30.76 -25.70 -23.21
N ASN A 86 29.84 -25.10 -23.96
CA ASN A 86 29.46 -25.51 -25.31
C ASN A 86 30.02 -24.59 -26.42
N GLU A 87 30.77 -23.55 -26.05
CA GLU A 87 31.34 -22.54 -26.96
C GLU A 87 30.34 -21.98 -27.99
N CYS A 88 29.12 -21.69 -27.55
CA CYS A 88 28.04 -21.22 -28.42
C CYS A 88 27.16 -20.15 -27.78
N PHE A 89 26.32 -19.51 -28.59
CA PHE A 89 25.31 -18.57 -28.09
C PHE A 89 24.09 -19.30 -27.54
N MET A 90 23.48 -18.71 -26.51
CA MET A 90 22.22 -19.14 -25.93
C MET A 90 21.34 -17.94 -25.59
N TYR A 91 20.03 -18.13 -25.71
CA TYR A 91 19.03 -17.19 -25.22
C TYR A 91 18.39 -17.73 -23.94
N SER A 92 18.53 -17.00 -22.84
CA SER A 92 17.96 -17.43 -21.55
C SER A 92 17.44 -16.25 -20.74
N ASN A 93 16.55 -16.54 -19.79
CA ASN A 93 16.00 -15.55 -18.87
C ASN A 93 17.13 -14.87 -18.08
N ARG A 94 17.17 -13.54 -18.12
CA ARG A 94 18.19 -12.77 -17.39
C ARG A 94 17.96 -12.77 -15.89
N TYR A 95 19.03 -12.71 -15.10
CA TYR A 95 18.98 -12.42 -13.67
C TYR A 95 18.75 -10.94 -13.37
N ASP A 96 18.05 -10.66 -12.28
CA ASP A 96 17.87 -9.35 -11.66
C ASP A 96 17.90 -9.50 -10.13
N ILE A 97 17.92 -8.37 -9.42
CA ILE A 97 18.04 -8.32 -7.95
C ILE A 97 16.79 -7.68 -7.34
N ARG A 98 16.18 -8.39 -6.39
CA ARG A 98 15.02 -7.92 -5.63
C ARG A 98 15.45 -6.79 -4.70
N GLY A 99 14.77 -5.64 -4.82
CA GLY A 99 15.10 -4.44 -4.04
C GLY A 99 16.52 -3.91 -4.30
N LYS A 100 16.97 -3.94 -5.57
CA LYS A 100 18.21 -3.28 -6.00
C LYS A 100 18.16 -1.78 -5.71
N SER A 101 19.29 -1.22 -5.33
CA SER A 101 19.50 0.22 -5.05
C SER A 101 20.12 0.94 -6.22
N SER A 102 20.76 0.19 -7.12
CA SER A 102 21.45 0.76 -8.27
C SER A 102 21.46 -0.25 -9.41
N GLY A 103 21.50 0.26 -10.65
CA GLY A 103 21.85 -0.55 -11.81
C GLY A 103 23.22 -1.27 -11.66
N ASN A 104 24.09 -0.78 -10.78
CA ASN A 104 25.35 -1.45 -10.45
C ASN A 104 25.16 -2.83 -9.81
N ASP A 105 24.11 -3.02 -9.00
CA ASP A 105 23.86 -4.31 -8.35
C ASP A 105 23.70 -5.41 -9.41
N VAL A 106 22.95 -5.12 -10.47
CA VAL A 106 22.76 -6.02 -11.61
C VAL A 106 24.02 -6.12 -12.46
N LYS A 107 24.75 -5.01 -12.64
CA LYS A 107 25.98 -5.00 -13.46
C LYS A 107 27.04 -5.96 -12.92
N TYR A 108 27.27 -5.96 -11.61
CA TYR A 108 28.32 -6.76 -10.97
C TYR A 108 27.93 -8.23 -10.76
N LEU A 109 26.64 -8.55 -10.89
CA LEU A 109 26.17 -9.93 -10.95
C LEU A 109 26.71 -10.67 -12.19
N TYR A 110 26.81 -10.03 -13.34
CA TYR A 110 27.22 -10.68 -14.59
C TYR A 110 28.74 -10.82 -14.75
N LYS A 111 29.14 -11.90 -15.42
CA LYS A 111 30.47 -12.07 -16.02
C LYS A 111 30.39 -11.72 -17.51
N TYR A 112 31.48 -11.20 -18.03
CA TYR A 112 31.62 -10.90 -19.45
C TYR A 112 32.84 -11.63 -20.00
N ILE A 113 32.77 -11.94 -21.29
CA ILE A 113 33.86 -12.45 -22.11
C ILE A 113 33.99 -11.51 -23.32
N THR A 114 35.20 -11.41 -23.87
CA THR A 114 35.48 -10.66 -25.08
C THR A 114 35.80 -11.60 -26.24
N PRO A 115 35.61 -11.18 -27.50
CA PRO A 115 36.11 -11.91 -28.67
C PRO A 115 37.58 -12.30 -28.58
N VAL A 116 38.45 -11.48 -27.98
CA VAL A 116 39.87 -11.82 -27.72
C VAL A 116 39.99 -13.08 -26.86
N ASP A 117 39.18 -13.19 -25.80
CA ASP A 117 39.19 -14.36 -24.91
C ASP A 117 38.69 -15.64 -25.60
N ILE A 118 37.94 -15.49 -26.70
CA ILE A 118 37.42 -16.58 -27.55
C ILE A 118 38.38 -16.86 -28.73
N GLY A 119 39.40 -16.01 -28.94
CA GLY A 119 40.32 -16.13 -30.07
C GLY A 119 39.71 -15.75 -31.42
N LYS A 120 38.70 -14.87 -31.44
CA LYS A 120 38.00 -14.40 -32.66
C LYS A 120 37.91 -12.88 -32.72
N SER A 121 37.71 -12.34 -33.92
CA SER A 121 37.36 -10.94 -34.12
C SER A 121 35.90 -10.66 -33.70
N THR A 122 35.57 -9.39 -33.45
CA THR A 122 34.19 -9.00 -33.14
C THR A 122 33.22 -9.30 -34.30
N GLU A 123 33.70 -9.20 -35.54
CA GLU A 123 32.91 -9.48 -36.75
C GLU A 123 32.57 -10.97 -36.85
N GLU A 124 33.55 -11.86 -36.72
CA GLU A 124 33.32 -13.31 -36.74
C GLU A 124 32.34 -13.76 -35.65
N ILE A 125 32.46 -13.21 -34.44
CA ILE A 125 31.53 -13.52 -33.35
C ILE A 125 30.12 -12.99 -33.65
N PHE A 126 30.00 -11.83 -34.30
CA PHE A 126 28.70 -11.30 -34.70
C PHE A 126 28.04 -12.15 -35.77
N ASP A 127 28.79 -12.69 -36.73
CA ASP A 127 28.25 -13.57 -37.77
C ASP A 127 27.73 -14.88 -37.16
N ILE A 128 28.47 -15.47 -36.21
CA ILE A 128 28.00 -16.62 -35.42
C ILE A 128 26.70 -16.31 -34.68
N TYR A 129 26.56 -15.07 -34.17
CA TYR A 129 25.33 -14.64 -33.53
C TYR A 129 24.16 -14.53 -34.52
N ILE A 130 24.38 -14.00 -35.73
CA ILE A 130 23.32 -13.88 -36.74
C ILE A 130 22.83 -15.26 -37.17
N GLU A 131 23.74 -16.21 -37.43
CA GLU A 131 23.37 -17.59 -37.74
C GLU A 131 22.56 -18.24 -36.61
N PHE A 132 22.97 -18.02 -35.36
CA PHE A 132 22.21 -18.46 -34.18
C PHE A 132 20.81 -17.82 -34.14
N ALA A 133 20.72 -16.51 -34.37
CA ALA A 133 19.46 -15.76 -34.31
C ALA A 133 18.46 -16.26 -35.37
N ASP A 134 18.94 -16.51 -36.59
CA ASP A 134 18.14 -17.06 -37.69
C ASP A 134 17.66 -18.48 -37.38
N LYS A 135 18.57 -19.35 -36.91
CA LYS A 135 18.25 -20.74 -36.55
C LYS A 135 17.20 -20.84 -35.44
N HIS A 136 17.20 -19.91 -34.49
CA HIS A 136 16.32 -19.91 -33.33
C HIS A 136 15.12 -18.96 -33.44
N GLY A 137 14.93 -18.32 -34.61
CA GLY A 137 13.78 -17.44 -34.86
C GLY A 137 13.70 -16.23 -33.94
N ILE A 138 14.84 -15.63 -33.58
CA ILE A 138 14.89 -14.46 -32.69
C ILE A 138 14.27 -13.25 -33.41
N GLY A 139 13.41 -12.51 -32.71
CA GLY A 139 12.69 -11.38 -33.29
C GLY A 139 13.58 -10.19 -33.65
N ASN A 140 13.23 -9.45 -34.70
CA ASN A 140 13.98 -8.27 -35.17
C ASN A 140 14.25 -7.21 -34.09
N ALA A 141 13.35 -7.05 -33.12
CA ALA A 141 13.52 -6.12 -32.02
C ALA A 141 14.67 -6.53 -31.09
N ASP A 142 14.78 -7.83 -30.81
CA ASP A 142 15.83 -8.42 -29.98
C ASP A 142 17.18 -8.41 -30.72
N ILE A 143 17.19 -8.76 -32.00
CA ILE A 143 18.39 -8.66 -32.86
C ILE A 143 18.95 -7.25 -32.86
N LYS A 144 18.07 -6.25 -33.00
CA LYS A 144 18.46 -4.83 -32.94
C LYS A 144 19.01 -4.44 -31.56
N ALA A 145 18.53 -5.03 -30.47
CA ALA A 145 19.03 -4.79 -29.13
C ALA A 145 20.40 -5.44 -28.92
N ASP A 146 20.56 -6.71 -29.29
CA ASP A 146 21.79 -7.50 -29.16
C ASP A 146 22.92 -6.98 -30.05
N THR A 147 22.60 -6.45 -31.23
CA THR A 147 23.59 -5.82 -32.13
C THR A 147 24.38 -4.72 -31.42
N LYS A 148 23.80 -4.06 -30.41
CA LYS A 148 24.50 -3.05 -29.58
C LYS A 148 25.61 -3.64 -28.71
N ILE A 149 25.65 -4.95 -28.50
CA ILE A 149 26.76 -5.66 -27.84
C ILE A 149 28.00 -5.61 -28.74
N PHE A 150 27.83 -5.87 -30.03
CA PHE A 150 28.92 -6.01 -31.00
C PHE A 150 29.28 -4.71 -31.71
N LYS A 151 28.30 -3.81 -31.95
CA LYS A 151 28.47 -2.59 -32.74
C LYS A 151 28.21 -1.31 -31.93
N LYS A 152 28.87 -0.22 -32.32
CA LYS A 152 28.57 1.16 -31.88
C LYS A 152 28.27 2.00 -33.13
N GLY A 153 26.99 2.26 -33.38
CA GLY A 153 26.54 2.80 -34.66
C GLY A 153 26.69 1.74 -35.74
N THR A 154 27.38 2.06 -36.84
CA THR A 154 27.64 1.14 -37.96
C THR A 154 28.94 0.35 -37.81
N LYS A 155 29.81 0.68 -36.85
CA LYS A 155 31.13 0.06 -36.68
C LYS A 155 31.13 -1.03 -35.61
N PHE A 156 31.87 -2.11 -35.86
CA PHE A 156 32.19 -3.10 -34.84
C PHE A 156 33.01 -2.48 -33.71
N LYS A 157 32.76 -2.93 -32.48
CA LYS A 157 33.59 -2.59 -31.33
C LYS A 157 34.92 -3.32 -31.45
N ILE A 158 35.97 -2.67 -30.95
CA ILE A 158 37.27 -3.31 -30.75
C ILE A 158 37.08 -4.55 -29.88
N GLU A 159 37.79 -5.62 -30.19
CA GLU A 159 37.62 -6.97 -29.65
C GLU A 159 37.60 -6.95 -28.11
N ASN A 160 38.59 -6.33 -27.48
CA ASN A 160 38.69 -6.22 -26.01
C ASN A 160 37.63 -5.29 -25.35
N LYS A 161 36.77 -4.64 -26.13
CA LYS A 161 35.69 -3.76 -25.67
C LYS A 161 34.30 -4.34 -25.99
N CYS A 162 34.23 -5.48 -26.68
CA CYS A 162 32.99 -6.19 -26.96
C CYS A 162 32.67 -7.14 -25.79
N ASN A 163 32.00 -6.61 -24.75
CA ASN A 163 31.64 -7.39 -23.56
C ASN A 163 30.38 -8.21 -23.80
N ILE A 164 30.55 -9.52 -24.01
CA ILE A 164 29.47 -10.49 -24.20
C ILE A 164 29.14 -11.12 -22.83
N PRO A 165 27.88 -11.07 -22.36
CA PRO A 165 27.48 -11.71 -21.12
C PRO A 165 27.71 -13.22 -21.18
N VAL A 166 28.28 -13.80 -20.12
CA VAL A 166 28.49 -15.25 -20.01
C VAL A 166 27.26 -15.89 -19.36
N PHE A 167 26.82 -17.03 -19.89
CA PHE A 167 25.76 -17.82 -19.27
C PHE A 167 26.22 -18.32 -17.91
N MET A 168 25.32 -18.33 -16.93
CA MET A 168 25.65 -18.72 -15.57
C MET A 168 24.46 -19.36 -14.86
N SER A 169 24.78 -20.35 -14.03
CA SER A 169 23.84 -20.96 -13.10
C SER A 169 23.37 -19.96 -12.03
N LYS A 170 22.29 -20.31 -11.32
CA LYS A 170 21.77 -19.46 -10.22
C LYS A 170 22.80 -19.35 -9.10
N ASN A 171 23.54 -20.43 -8.83
CA ASN A 171 24.57 -20.47 -7.79
C ASN A 171 25.71 -19.50 -8.11
N GLU A 172 26.24 -19.53 -9.33
CA GLU A 172 27.30 -18.59 -9.73
C GLU A 172 26.83 -17.13 -9.67
N ALA A 173 25.56 -16.87 -9.98
CA ALA A 173 25.00 -15.52 -9.89
C ALA A 173 24.92 -15.04 -8.44
N ILE A 174 24.54 -15.93 -7.52
CA ILE A 174 24.51 -15.68 -6.07
C ILE A 174 25.93 -15.42 -5.55
N ASP A 175 26.90 -16.28 -5.87
CA ASP A 175 28.29 -16.13 -5.41
C ASP A 175 28.90 -14.81 -5.84
N ARG A 176 28.63 -14.38 -7.08
CA ARG A 176 29.10 -13.09 -7.59
C ARG A 176 28.43 -11.93 -6.88
N TYR A 177 27.14 -12.04 -6.58
CA TYR A 177 26.43 -11.01 -5.83
C TYR A 177 26.95 -10.91 -4.39
N ILE A 178 27.22 -12.03 -3.72
CA ILE A 178 27.87 -12.06 -2.39
C ILE A 178 29.24 -11.36 -2.44
N LYS A 179 30.09 -11.70 -3.41
CA LYS A 179 31.40 -11.04 -3.61
C LYS A 179 31.31 -9.54 -3.92
N TYR A 180 30.20 -9.10 -4.49
CA TYR A 180 29.94 -7.68 -4.72
C TYR A 180 29.50 -6.97 -3.43
N LEU A 181 28.64 -7.60 -2.64
CA LEU A 181 28.13 -7.07 -1.37
C LEU A 181 29.23 -6.99 -0.29
N VAL A 182 30.06 -8.02 -0.19
CA VAL A 182 31.03 -8.19 0.91
C VAL A 182 32.45 -8.09 0.35
N LYS A 183 33.13 -6.98 0.65
CA LYS A 183 34.55 -6.74 0.31
C LYS A 183 35.35 -6.32 1.55
N GLY A 184 35.43 -7.21 2.53
CA GLY A 184 36.08 -6.97 3.83
C GLY A 184 35.08 -7.02 4.98
N ASP A 185 35.50 -6.60 6.17
CA ASP A 185 34.64 -6.60 7.37
C ASP A 185 34.00 -5.23 7.65
N ILE A 186 34.51 -4.16 7.02
CA ILE A 186 34.02 -2.79 7.19
C ILE A 186 33.66 -2.22 5.81
N PHE A 187 32.45 -1.70 5.69
CA PHE A 187 31.89 -1.14 4.46
C PHE A 187 31.63 0.35 4.60
N THR A 188 31.62 1.05 3.47
CA THR A 188 30.99 2.38 3.41
C THR A 188 29.48 2.21 3.58
N TYR A 189 28.88 2.95 4.50
CA TYR A 189 27.44 3.06 4.66
C TYR A 189 26.87 3.87 3.50
N ASP A 190 26.57 3.18 2.40
CA ASP A 190 26.09 3.75 1.14
C ASP A 190 24.71 3.17 0.75
N SER A 191 24.24 3.57 -0.44
CA SER A 191 22.96 3.10 -1.01
C SER A 191 22.79 1.58 -1.12
N LYS A 192 23.88 0.79 -1.11
CA LYS A 192 23.82 -0.69 -1.12
C LYS A 192 23.35 -1.25 0.21
N ILE A 193 23.56 -0.50 1.30
CA ILE A 193 23.02 -0.82 2.62
C ILE A 193 21.59 -0.28 2.72
N HIS A 194 21.37 0.97 2.31
CA HIS A 194 20.07 1.63 2.46
C HIS A 194 19.78 2.77 1.47
N GLN A 195 18.55 2.86 0.90
CA GLN A 195 18.18 3.69 -0.27
C GLN A 195 17.50 5.05 0.03
N PHE A 196 17.77 5.71 1.15
CA PHE A 196 17.15 7.03 1.40
C PHE A 196 18.05 8.15 0.87
N GLU A 197 17.49 9.01 0.00
CA GLU A 197 18.18 10.21 -0.52
C GLU A 197 18.32 11.29 0.55
N ASP A 198 17.26 11.50 1.33
CA ASP A 198 17.18 12.50 2.38
C ASP A 198 16.24 11.98 3.47
N GLY A 199 16.81 11.59 4.61
CA GLY A 199 15.99 11.39 5.80
C GLY A 199 15.30 12.70 6.17
N GLY A 200 14.01 12.66 6.55
CA GLY A 200 13.44 13.75 7.36
C GLY A 200 14.32 13.99 8.60
N ASP A 201 14.17 15.12 9.28
CA ASP A 201 15.11 15.50 10.36
C ASP A 201 15.36 14.39 11.40
N CYS A 202 14.39 13.50 11.66
CA CYS A 202 14.52 12.33 12.54
C CYS A 202 15.34 11.13 12.01
N PHE A 203 15.75 11.14 10.73
CA PHE A 203 16.58 10.12 10.09
C PHE A 203 17.88 10.69 9.50
N ARG A 204 18.04 12.02 9.45
CA ARG A 204 19.34 12.67 9.17
C ARG A 204 20.41 12.18 10.13
N ASP A 205 20.04 11.95 11.38
CA ASP A 205 20.93 11.43 12.43
C ASP A 205 21.51 10.05 12.11
N MET A 206 20.84 9.26 11.26
CA MET A 206 21.33 7.94 10.81
C MET A 206 22.36 8.05 9.69
N LEU A 207 22.43 9.20 9.00
CA LEU A 207 23.48 9.55 8.03
C LEU A 207 24.64 10.34 8.68
N LEU A 208 24.49 10.78 9.93
CA LEU A 208 25.48 11.59 10.68
C LEU A 208 26.59 10.74 11.32
N ASN A 209 26.92 9.57 10.75
CA ASN A 209 28.13 8.88 11.14
C ASN A 209 29.32 9.59 10.46
N LYS A 210 30.16 10.31 11.22
CA LYS A 210 31.22 11.17 10.67
C LYS A 210 32.17 10.45 9.69
N ASP A 211 32.31 9.13 9.85
CA ASP A 211 33.18 8.29 9.03
C ASP A 211 32.43 7.50 7.92
N ASN A 212 31.09 7.49 7.92
CA ASN A 212 30.25 6.70 7.01
C ASN A 212 30.67 5.22 6.88
N LEU A 213 31.12 4.59 7.96
CA LEU A 213 31.51 3.17 7.98
C LEU A 213 30.53 2.32 8.78
N ILE A 214 30.39 1.05 8.37
CA ILE A 214 29.54 0.05 9.02
C ILE A 214 30.21 -1.33 8.98
N ASP A 215 30.07 -2.11 10.05
CA ASP A 215 30.54 -3.49 10.13
C ASP A 215 29.66 -4.45 9.29
N LYS A 216 30.24 -5.53 8.78
CA LYS A 216 29.56 -6.52 7.95
C LYS A 216 28.28 -7.13 8.56
N TRP A 217 28.24 -7.32 9.87
CA TRP A 217 27.08 -7.84 10.59
C TRP A 217 25.97 -6.80 10.73
N ASP A 218 26.33 -5.54 11.03
CA ASP A 218 25.36 -4.45 11.04
C ASP A 218 24.77 -4.25 9.63
N ALA A 219 25.60 -4.32 8.58
CA ALA A 219 25.16 -4.30 7.19
C ALA A 219 24.21 -5.46 6.85
N LEU A 220 24.54 -6.67 7.30
CA LEU A 220 23.68 -7.85 7.16
C LEU A 220 22.30 -7.60 7.80
N ILE A 221 22.27 -7.08 9.03
CA ILE A 221 21.03 -6.74 9.74
C ILE A 221 20.20 -5.73 8.93
N TYR A 222 20.81 -4.67 8.38
CA TYR A 222 20.09 -3.75 7.50
C TYR A 222 19.54 -4.43 6.24
N TRP A 223 20.27 -5.36 5.63
CA TRP A 223 19.74 -6.10 4.47
C TRP A 223 18.51 -6.93 4.85
N PHE A 224 18.51 -7.61 6.00
CA PHE A 224 17.31 -8.27 6.54
C PHE A 224 16.17 -7.28 6.78
N GLY A 225 16.49 -6.10 7.30
CA GLY A 225 15.50 -5.08 7.65
C GLY A 225 14.84 -4.42 6.46
N VAL A 226 15.60 -4.18 5.38
CA VAL A 226 15.14 -3.39 4.23
C VAL A 226 14.52 -4.26 3.15
N LYS A 227 15.01 -5.49 2.95
CA LYS A 227 14.71 -6.28 1.74
C LYS A 227 13.61 -7.33 1.90
N ILE A 228 13.22 -7.71 3.12
CA ILE A 228 12.26 -8.81 3.35
C ILE A 228 11.22 -8.49 4.44
N LYS A 229 10.13 -9.26 4.48
CA LYS A 229 9.03 -9.23 5.44
C LYS A 229 8.44 -7.84 5.67
N ARG A 230 8.10 -7.15 4.58
CA ARG A 230 7.42 -5.83 4.59
C ARG A 230 6.14 -5.88 3.78
N TYR A 231 5.14 -5.07 4.12
CA TYR A 231 3.95 -4.93 3.28
C TYR A 231 4.24 -3.99 2.11
N TYR A 232 3.74 -4.31 0.92
CA TYR A 232 3.81 -3.41 -0.22
C TYR A 232 2.54 -3.39 -1.06
N ASN A 233 2.29 -2.25 -1.69
CA ASN A 233 1.25 -2.04 -2.70
C ASN A 233 1.79 -1.10 -3.78
N VAL A 234 2.06 -1.62 -4.97
CA VAL A 234 2.78 -0.92 -6.03
C VAL A 234 4.13 -0.42 -5.50
N ASN A 235 4.28 0.89 -5.30
CA ASN A 235 5.50 1.54 -4.81
C ASN A 235 5.36 2.01 -3.34
N TYR A 236 4.30 1.60 -2.66
CA TYR A 236 4.02 1.94 -1.26
C TYR A 236 4.50 0.81 -0.35
N PHE A 237 5.22 1.14 0.73
CA PHE A 237 5.78 0.16 1.66
C PHE A 237 5.40 0.50 3.10
N ILE A 238 5.10 -0.52 3.89
CA ILE A 238 4.77 -0.38 5.32
C ILE A 238 5.48 -1.45 6.14
N TYR A 239 6.11 -1.03 7.25
CA TYR A 239 6.81 -1.89 8.20
C TYR A 239 6.15 -1.77 9.57
N PRO A 240 5.77 -2.87 10.22
CA PRO A 240 5.56 -2.85 11.66
C PRO A 240 6.91 -2.59 12.35
N ASN A 241 6.90 -1.80 13.41
CA ASN A 241 8.10 -1.47 14.18
C ASN A 241 7.80 -1.37 15.67
N SER A 242 8.80 -1.65 16.50
CA SER A 242 8.79 -1.36 17.92
C SER A 242 10.22 -1.29 18.44
N ASN A 243 10.40 -0.58 19.56
CA ASN A 243 11.63 -0.68 20.35
C ASN A 243 11.62 -1.89 21.28
N ASP A 244 10.46 -2.53 21.48
CA ASP A 244 10.31 -3.80 22.19
C ASP A 244 10.42 -4.94 21.17
N LEU A 245 11.61 -5.53 21.05
CA LEU A 245 11.91 -6.56 20.07
C LEU A 245 11.08 -7.83 20.26
N LEU A 246 10.76 -8.21 21.50
CA LEU A 246 9.88 -9.36 21.77
C LEU A 246 8.48 -9.10 21.23
N THR A 247 7.95 -7.90 21.42
CA THR A 247 6.66 -7.49 20.87
C THR A 247 6.68 -7.45 19.34
N LEU A 248 7.75 -6.90 18.75
CA LEU A 248 7.88 -6.86 17.29
C LEU A 248 8.01 -8.25 16.68
N TYR A 249 8.75 -9.16 17.34
CA TYR A 249 8.86 -10.55 16.95
C TYR A 249 7.50 -11.25 16.97
N ASP A 250 6.76 -11.16 18.09
CA ASP A 250 5.44 -11.78 18.24
C ASP A 250 4.44 -11.28 17.20
N VAL A 251 4.40 -9.97 16.95
CA VAL A 251 3.50 -9.42 15.92
C VAL A 251 3.91 -9.90 14.53
N LYS A 252 5.20 -9.90 14.20
CA LYS A 252 5.66 -10.36 12.88
C LYS A 252 5.47 -11.85 12.65
N SER A 253 5.64 -12.69 13.68
CA SER A 253 5.43 -14.14 13.56
C SER A 253 3.96 -14.44 13.27
N ARG A 254 3.03 -13.77 13.96
CA ARG A 254 1.58 -13.93 13.76
C ARG A 254 1.09 -13.41 12.42
N LEU A 255 1.69 -12.34 11.91
CA LEU A 255 1.27 -11.72 10.64
C LEU A 255 1.75 -12.49 9.40
N ASN A 256 2.72 -13.39 9.53
CA ASN A 256 3.29 -14.24 8.47
C ASN A 256 3.47 -13.52 7.12
N ILE A 257 4.18 -12.39 7.13
CA ILE A 257 4.35 -11.52 5.96
C ILE A 257 5.14 -12.24 4.86
N SER A 258 4.50 -12.55 3.74
CA SER A 258 5.15 -13.04 2.53
C SER A 258 5.71 -11.88 1.70
N ASP A 259 6.91 -12.03 1.12
CA ASP A 259 7.46 -11.05 0.18
C ASP A 259 6.99 -11.27 -1.27
N ASP A 260 6.27 -12.36 -1.53
CA ASP A 260 5.86 -12.70 -2.88
C ASP A 260 4.61 -11.93 -3.34
N PRO A 261 4.57 -11.51 -4.62
CA PRO A 261 3.42 -10.81 -5.15
C PRO A 261 2.25 -11.77 -5.33
N ILE A 262 1.06 -11.24 -5.07
CA ILE A 262 -0.18 -12.02 -5.18
C ILE A 262 -0.43 -12.41 -6.63
N ARG A 263 -0.86 -13.66 -6.82
CA ARG A 263 -1.27 -14.23 -8.10
C ARG A 263 -2.76 -14.57 -8.04
N VAL A 264 -3.53 -14.04 -8.97
CA VAL A 264 -4.97 -14.31 -9.10
C VAL A 264 -5.25 -14.89 -10.48
N ILE A 265 -6.24 -15.78 -10.58
CA ILE A 265 -6.75 -16.28 -11.86
C ILE A 265 -7.83 -15.31 -12.33
N ASP A 266 -7.70 -14.76 -13.53
CA ASP A 266 -8.71 -13.89 -14.13
C ASP A 266 -9.93 -14.70 -14.60
N LYS A 267 -10.99 -13.99 -15.02
CA LYS A 267 -12.22 -14.64 -15.54
C LYS A 267 -11.98 -15.52 -16.79
N LYS A 268 -10.83 -15.40 -17.45
CA LYS A 268 -10.44 -16.15 -18.65
C LYS A 268 -9.49 -17.33 -18.31
N GLY A 269 -9.21 -17.57 -17.05
CA GLY A 269 -8.30 -18.64 -16.61
C GLY A 269 -6.81 -18.28 -16.61
N ASN A 270 -6.45 -17.03 -16.92
CA ASN A 270 -5.04 -16.60 -16.94
C ASN A 270 -4.56 -16.18 -15.55
N VAL A 271 -3.34 -16.57 -15.19
CA VAL A 271 -2.70 -16.14 -13.95
C VAL A 271 -2.17 -14.70 -14.11
N LYS A 272 -2.72 -13.77 -13.34
CA LYS A 272 -2.31 -12.37 -13.26
C LYS A 272 -1.60 -12.10 -11.94
N THR A 273 -0.46 -11.44 -12.00
CA THR A 273 0.25 -10.94 -10.81
C THR A 273 -0.26 -9.55 -10.45
N ILE A 274 -0.64 -9.37 -9.19
CA ILE A 274 -0.99 -8.06 -8.61
C ILE A 274 0.24 -7.56 -7.85
N PRO A 275 0.64 -6.28 -8.02
CA PRO A 275 1.83 -5.72 -7.36
C PRO A 275 1.55 -5.41 -5.88
N THR A 276 1.13 -6.41 -5.10
CA THR A 276 0.91 -6.32 -3.65
C THR A 276 1.15 -7.70 -3.05
N ASN A 277 1.63 -7.75 -1.81
CA ASN A 277 1.70 -8.99 -1.03
C ASN A 277 0.55 -9.13 -0.03
N LEU A 278 -0.37 -8.16 0.02
CA LEU A 278 -1.51 -8.17 0.94
C LEU A 278 -2.76 -8.78 0.30
N ARG A 279 -3.17 -9.98 0.77
CA ARG A 279 -4.34 -10.72 0.25
C ARG A 279 -5.65 -10.19 0.83
N LEU A 280 -5.87 -8.89 0.65
CA LEU A 280 -7.09 -8.18 1.07
C LEU A 280 -8.38 -8.87 0.61
N SER A 281 -8.38 -9.48 -0.58
CA SER A 281 -9.58 -10.14 -1.13
C SER A 281 -10.04 -11.32 -0.32
N ASP A 282 -9.08 -12.09 0.17
CA ASP A 282 -9.34 -13.38 0.78
C ASP A 282 -9.70 -13.13 2.24
N GLN A 283 -8.94 -12.27 2.93
CA GLN A 283 -9.21 -11.92 4.31
C GLN A 283 -10.53 -11.15 4.48
N LEU A 284 -10.79 -10.12 3.66
CA LEU A 284 -12.01 -9.32 3.82
C LEU A 284 -13.26 -10.03 3.29
N TYR A 285 -13.12 -11.20 2.65
CA TYR A 285 -14.26 -12.00 2.22
C TYR A 285 -15.10 -12.49 3.41
N TYR A 286 -14.45 -12.83 4.53
CA TYR A 286 -15.09 -13.18 5.80
C TYR A 286 -16.00 -12.05 6.33
N ASP A 287 -15.73 -10.81 5.93
CA ASP A 287 -16.53 -9.62 6.27
C ASP A 287 -17.56 -9.24 5.19
N GLU A 288 -17.87 -10.17 4.28
CA GLU A 288 -18.73 -9.99 3.12
C GLU A 288 -18.27 -8.88 2.13
N ILE A 289 -17.02 -8.44 2.22
CA ILE A 289 -16.43 -7.48 1.28
C ILE A 289 -16.00 -8.26 0.04
N LYS A 290 -16.94 -8.37 -0.91
CA LYS A 290 -16.76 -9.14 -2.15
C LYS A 290 -15.59 -8.62 -2.99
N LYS A 291 -15.08 -9.51 -3.86
CA LYS A 291 -14.00 -9.20 -4.81
C LYS A 291 -14.28 -7.94 -5.61
N ASN A 292 -13.61 -6.86 -5.23
CA ASN A 292 -13.63 -5.58 -5.91
C ASN A 292 -12.22 -5.28 -6.38
N ASP A 293 -11.97 -5.49 -7.67
CA ASP A 293 -10.65 -5.32 -8.29
C ASP A 293 -10.08 -3.91 -8.06
N ASN A 294 -10.93 -2.90 -7.83
CA ASN A 294 -10.52 -1.52 -7.56
C ASN A 294 -10.12 -1.29 -6.10
N PHE A 295 -10.43 -2.20 -5.19
CA PHE A 295 -10.12 -2.06 -3.76
C PHE A 295 -8.66 -2.47 -3.45
N TYR A 296 -8.05 -3.36 -4.25
CA TYR A 296 -6.75 -3.94 -3.92
C TYR A 296 -5.55 -3.08 -4.28
N ILE A 297 -5.69 -2.17 -5.24
CA ILE A 297 -4.63 -1.22 -5.58
C ILE A 297 -4.95 0.10 -4.88
N SER A 298 -3.98 0.62 -4.16
CA SER A 298 -4.09 1.94 -3.55
C SER A 298 -3.48 2.99 -4.48
N GLU A 299 -4.08 4.19 -4.47
CA GLU A 299 -3.58 5.35 -5.22
C GLU A 299 -2.73 6.28 -4.33
N SER A 300 -2.57 5.95 -3.05
CA SER A 300 -1.73 6.68 -2.09
C SER A 300 -1.29 5.79 -0.93
N ILE A 301 -0.21 6.20 -0.25
CA ILE A 301 0.30 5.53 0.96
C ILE A 301 -0.75 5.49 2.08
N ASN A 302 -1.47 6.59 2.31
CA ASN A 302 -2.53 6.66 3.33
C ASN A 302 -3.69 5.70 3.05
N GLU A 303 -4.07 5.56 1.77
CA GLU A 303 -5.10 4.58 1.38
C GLU A 303 -4.62 3.14 1.61
N PHE A 304 -3.34 2.86 1.30
CA PHE A 304 -2.75 1.56 1.58
C PHE A 304 -2.73 1.25 3.07
N GLU A 305 -2.33 2.21 3.90
CA GLU A 305 -2.30 2.08 5.34
C GLU A 305 -3.69 1.81 5.94
N LEU A 306 -4.71 2.57 5.52
CA LEU A 306 -6.09 2.34 5.97
C LEU A 306 -6.56 0.91 5.63
N LYS A 307 -6.31 0.45 4.39
CA LYS A 307 -6.67 -0.91 3.97
C LYS A 307 -5.87 -1.98 4.73
N LEU A 308 -4.61 -1.72 5.05
CA LEU A 308 -3.79 -2.61 5.87
C LEU A 308 -4.39 -2.76 7.28
N PHE A 309 -4.88 -1.68 7.90
CA PHE A 309 -5.56 -1.79 9.19
C PHE A 309 -6.90 -2.48 9.11
N MET A 310 -7.65 -2.33 8.01
CA MET A 310 -8.84 -3.14 7.76
C MET A 310 -8.48 -4.63 7.68
N TYR A 311 -7.42 -4.97 6.93
CA TYR A 311 -6.91 -6.34 6.85
C TYR A 311 -6.56 -6.92 8.23
N PHE A 312 -5.79 -6.20 9.05
CA PHE A 312 -5.43 -6.68 10.37
C PHE A 312 -6.62 -6.82 11.30
N THR A 313 -7.57 -5.89 11.26
CA THR A 313 -8.76 -5.97 12.11
C THR A 313 -9.57 -7.21 11.75
N SER A 314 -9.78 -7.44 10.45
CA SER A 314 -10.44 -8.65 9.95
C SER A 314 -9.69 -9.92 10.36
N TYR A 315 -8.38 -9.97 10.12
CA TYR A 315 -7.53 -11.10 10.51
C TYR A 315 -7.64 -11.43 11.99
N MET A 316 -7.65 -10.41 12.86
CA MET A 316 -7.74 -10.59 14.31
C MET A 316 -9.12 -11.10 14.77
N VAL A 317 -10.20 -10.64 14.14
CA VAL A 317 -11.55 -11.08 14.51
C VAL A 317 -11.81 -12.51 14.04
N HIS A 318 -11.26 -12.90 12.90
CA HIS A 318 -11.47 -14.23 12.30
C HIS A 318 -10.37 -15.25 12.64
N LEU A 319 -9.57 -15.00 13.69
CA LEU A 319 -8.57 -15.97 14.18
C LEU A 319 -9.18 -17.33 14.55
N GLU A 320 -10.46 -17.34 14.90
CA GLU A 320 -11.26 -18.53 15.27
C GLU A 320 -11.57 -19.43 14.08
N GLU A 321 -11.74 -18.88 12.88
CA GLU A 321 -12.20 -19.65 11.72
C GLU A 321 -11.09 -20.55 11.14
N ASP A 322 -9.83 -20.27 11.46
CA ASP A 322 -8.66 -21.02 10.98
C ASP A 322 -8.11 -22.05 11.99
N ASN A 323 -8.45 -21.96 13.28
CA ASN A 323 -7.91 -22.84 14.31
C ASN A 323 -9.05 -23.45 15.15
N ASN A 324 -9.18 -24.78 15.12
CA ASN A 324 -10.09 -25.57 15.97
C ASN A 324 -9.72 -25.47 17.48
N THR A 325 -9.71 -24.27 18.04
CA THR A 325 -9.24 -23.95 19.40
C THR A 325 -10.42 -23.52 20.26
N SER A 326 -10.36 -23.79 21.57
CA SER A 326 -11.41 -23.39 22.53
C SER A 326 -11.55 -21.87 22.64
N GLU A 327 -12.78 -21.37 22.80
CA GLU A 327 -13.14 -19.94 22.94
C GLU A 327 -12.23 -19.20 23.94
N ASP A 328 -11.96 -19.77 25.12
CA ASP A 328 -11.13 -19.14 26.17
C ASP A 328 -9.69 -18.83 25.71
N MET A 329 -9.11 -19.70 24.87
CA MET A 329 -7.75 -19.52 24.34
C MET A 329 -7.71 -18.44 23.26
N ILE A 330 -8.75 -18.35 22.44
CA ILE A 330 -8.88 -17.26 21.45
C ILE A 330 -8.98 -15.93 22.19
N ASP A 331 -9.76 -15.89 23.26
CA ASP A 331 -10.03 -14.68 24.02
C ASP A 331 -8.76 -14.13 24.70
N GLU A 332 -7.87 -15.04 25.14
CA GLU A 332 -6.53 -14.70 25.64
C GLU A 332 -5.57 -14.30 24.50
N GLU A 333 -5.64 -14.98 23.36
CA GLU A 333 -4.81 -14.69 22.19
C GLU A 333 -5.12 -13.32 21.59
N GLU A 334 -6.41 -12.99 21.45
CA GLU A 334 -6.88 -11.69 21.00
C GLU A 334 -6.35 -10.60 21.94
N LYS A 335 -6.52 -10.76 23.27
CA LYS A 335 -5.99 -9.83 24.29
C LYS A 335 -4.48 -9.61 24.15
N ASN A 336 -3.71 -10.67 23.91
CA ASN A 336 -2.26 -10.58 23.72
C ASN A 336 -1.89 -9.80 22.46
N ILE A 337 -2.57 -10.03 21.34
CA ILE A 337 -2.36 -9.26 20.11
C ILE A 337 -2.66 -7.78 20.34
N TYR A 338 -3.77 -7.45 20.99
CA TYR A 338 -4.12 -6.05 21.30
C TYR A 338 -3.09 -5.38 22.20
N LYS A 339 -2.61 -6.07 23.23
CA LYS A 339 -1.56 -5.56 24.12
C LYS A 339 -0.27 -5.24 23.34
N ASN A 340 0.08 -6.09 22.38
CA ASN A 340 1.27 -5.94 21.56
C ASN A 340 1.10 -4.81 20.53
N LEU A 341 -0.07 -4.67 19.90
CA LEU A 341 -0.38 -3.60 18.97
C LEU A 341 -0.22 -2.19 19.55
N ILE A 342 -0.45 -2.00 20.85
CA ILE A 342 -0.25 -0.70 21.53
C ILE A 342 1.22 -0.27 21.47
N LYS A 343 2.15 -1.24 21.39
CA LYS A 343 3.59 -1.00 21.32
C LYS A 343 4.14 -1.00 19.90
N ILE A 344 3.30 -1.27 18.89
CA ILE A 344 3.71 -1.25 17.49
C ILE A 344 3.42 0.13 16.88
N SER A 345 4.39 0.64 16.14
CA SER A 345 4.19 1.70 15.16
C SER A 345 4.29 1.16 13.73
N PHE A 346 3.61 1.82 12.80
CA PHE A 346 3.68 1.48 11.38
C PHE A 346 4.43 2.58 10.66
N VAL A 347 5.59 2.24 10.11
CA VAL A 347 6.43 3.16 9.36
C VAL A 347 6.19 2.92 7.89
N SER A 348 5.74 3.97 7.20
CA SER A 348 5.32 3.91 5.80
C SER A 348 6.23 4.79 4.93
N TYR A 349 6.48 4.37 3.68
CA TYR A 349 7.12 5.24 2.69
C TYR A 349 6.75 4.90 1.23
N THR A 350 7.10 5.78 0.31
CA THR A 350 6.88 5.60 -1.14
C THR A 350 8.19 5.55 -1.91
N GLN A 351 8.28 4.69 -2.94
CA GLN A 351 9.41 4.62 -3.86
C GLN A 351 9.14 5.42 -5.14
N ASP A 352 10.08 6.29 -5.50
CA ASP A 352 10.14 6.98 -6.79
C ASP A 352 11.44 6.58 -7.52
N GLY A 353 11.32 5.79 -8.58
CA GLY A 353 12.48 5.16 -9.22
C GLY A 353 13.19 4.16 -8.28
N ASP A 354 14.51 4.34 -8.12
CA ASP A 354 15.35 3.52 -7.22
C ASP A 354 15.46 4.12 -5.79
N MET A 355 14.72 5.20 -5.48
CA MET A 355 14.85 5.98 -4.23
C MET A 355 13.55 6.08 -3.43
N LYS A 356 13.65 6.28 -2.11
CA LYS A 356 12.50 6.44 -1.21
C LYS A 356 12.27 7.93 -0.89
N SER A 357 11.06 8.44 -1.11
CA SER A 357 10.80 9.89 -1.21
C SER A 357 10.00 10.53 -0.06
N SER A 358 9.32 9.76 0.78
CA SER A 358 8.56 10.30 1.91
C SER A 358 8.35 9.24 2.98
N LEU A 359 8.54 9.57 4.26
CA LEU A 359 8.32 8.66 5.39
C LEU A 359 7.31 9.26 6.37
N ASP A 360 6.39 8.43 6.86
CA ASP A 360 5.48 8.78 7.94
C ASP A 360 5.40 7.63 8.96
N GLU A 361 5.28 7.97 10.24
CA GLU A 361 5.11 7.00 11.32
C GLU A 361 3.72 7.18 11.94
N TYR A 362 2.92 6.12 11.83
CA TYR A 362 1.62 6.10 12.43
C TYR A 362 1.63 5.29 13.74
N ARG A 363 1.41 6.01 14.84
CA ARG A 363 1.38 5.46 16.20
C ARG A 363 -0.03 5.22 16.74
N LYS A 364 -1.07 5.62 15.99
CA LYS A 364 -2.48 5.52 16.42
C LYS A 364 -3.16 4.23 15.95
N THR A 365 -2.39 3.18 15.65
CA THR A 365 -2.93 1.92 15.11
C THR A 365 -3.93 1.26 16.04
N TYR A 366 -3.63 1.20 17.35
CA TYR A 366 -4.58 0.67 18.31
C TYR A 366 -5.94 1.40 18.26
N LYS A 367 -5.94 2.74 18.19
CA LYS A 367 -7.18 3.52 18.10
C LYS A 367 -7.95 3.21 16.81
N MET A 368 -7.24 3.08 15.69
CA MET A 368 -7.85 2.72 14.41
C MET A 368 -8.46 1.31 14.44
N ILE A 369 -7.71 0.30 14.88
CA ILE A 369 -8.19 -1.09 14.96
C ILE A 369 -9.38 -1.18 15.93
N SER A 370 -9.31 -0.50 17.08
CA SER A 370 -10.44 -0.44 18.02
C SER A 370 -11.70 0.17 17.39
N PHE A 371 -11.55 1.24 16.61
CA PHE A 371 -12.67 1.82 15.86
C PHE A 371 -13.20 0.85 14.80
N LEU A 372 -12.33 0.21 14.02
CA LEU A 372 -12.73 -0.76 12.99
C LEU A 372 -13.47 -1.96 13.59
N LYS A 373 -13.03 -2.50 14.74
CA LYS A 373 -13.79 -3.52 15.48
C LYS A 373 -15.21 -3.07 15.83
N LYS A 374 -15.37 -1.84 16.31
CA LYS A 374 -16.70 -1.28 16.61
C LYS A 374 -17.58 -1.27 15.36
N LEU A 375 -17.00 -0.94 14.20
CA LEU A 375 -17.72 -1.00 12.92
C LEU A 375 -18.09 -2.42 12.50
N MET A 376 -17.26 -3.42 12.80
CA MET A 376 -17.58 -4.83 12.52
C MET A 376 -18.77 -5.32 13.34
N LYS A 377 -18.84 -4.92 14.62
CA LYS A 377 -19.94 -5.28 15.54
C LYS A 377 -21.24 -4.50 15.32
N THR A 378 -21.24 -3.50 14.44
CA THR A 378 -22.42 -2.63 14.24
C THR A 378 -23.08 -2.94 12.91
N GLU A 379 -24.24 -3.58 12.97
CA GLU A 379 -25.08 -3.89 11.80
C GLU A 379 -25.85 -2.66 11.31
N TYR A 380 -26.07 -2.62 9.99
CA TYR A 380 -26.93 -1.66 9.32
C TYR A 380 -27.62 -2.34 8.14
N SER A 381 -28.93 -2.53 8.25
CA SER A 381 -29.67 -3.38 7.31
C SER A 381 -28.99 -4.74 7.22
N ASP A 382 -28.56 -5.15 6.02
CA ASP A 382 -28.05 -6.49 5.73
C ASP A 382 -26.50 -6.50 5.62
N TYR A 383 -25.82 -5.56 6.27
CA TYR A 383 -24.35 -5.48 6.26
C TYR A 383 -23.79 -4.76 7.50
N THR A 384 -22.51 -4.95 7.79
CA THR A 384 -21.81 -4.26 8.88
C THR A 384 -21.32 -2.86 8.48
N MET A 385 -21.16 -1.96 9.45
CA MET A 385 -20.54 -0.65 9.21
C MET A 385 -19.09 -0.76 8.69
N PHE A 386 -18.42 -1.89 8.95
CA PHE A 386 -17.10 -2.19 8.40
C PHE A 386 -17.16 -2.43 6.87
N LYS A 387 -18.12 -3.24 6.42
CA LYS A 387 -18.40 -3.41 4.98
C LYS A 387 -18.82 -2.09 4.32
N TYR A 388 -19.62 -1.29 5.01
CA TYR A 388 -19.96 0.05 4.53
C TYR A 388 -18.74 0.95 4.34
N LEU A 389 -17.77 0.92 5.26
CA LEU A 389 -16.52 1.67 5.10
C LEU A 389 -15.76 1.25 3.82
N ALA A 390 -15.71 -0.04 3.51
CA ALA A 390 -15.11 -0.54 2.26
C ALA A 390 -15.83 -0.01 1.01
N ASP A 391 -17.17 -0.01 1.03
CA ASP A 391 -18.00 0.55 -0.03
C ASP A 391 -17.83 2.07 -0.18
N LEU A 392 -17.65 2.77 0.94
CA LEU A 392 -17.41 4.21 0.99
C LEU A 392 -16.05 4.56 0.38
N ILE A 393 -14.98 3.85 0.79
CA ILE A 393 -13.63 3.95 0.20
C ILE A 393 -13.71 3.78 -1.32
N THR A 394 -14.37 2.71 -1.77
CA THR A 394 -14.57 2.42 -3.20
C THR A 394 -15.27 3.58 -3.92
N SER A 395 -16.36 4.09 -3.33
CA SER A 395 -17.15 5.18 -3.93
C SER A 395 -16.34 6.48 -4.04
N ILE A 396 -15.50 6.76 -3.04
CA ILE A 396 -14.57 7.91 -3.04
C ILE A 396 -13.50 7.72 -4.12
N SER A 397 -12.84 6.56 -4.19
CA SER A 397 -11.81 6.25 -5.18
C SER A 397 -12.35 6.34 -6.61
N MET A 398 -13.57 5.85 -6.85
CA MET A 398 -14.25 5.91 -8.15
C MET A 398 -14.87 7.28 -8.48
N SER A 399 -14.86 8.26 -7.56
CA SER A 399 -15.43 9.59 -7.81
C SER A 399 -14.67 10.41 -8.86
N LYS A 400 -13.42 10.03 -9.19
CA LYS A 400 -12.57 10.72 -10.17
C LYS A 400 -13.11 10.63 -11.60
N ASN A 401 -12.73 11.61 -12.41
CA ASN A 401 -12.97 11.56 -13.87
C ASN A 401 -11.94 10.62 -14.54
N SER A 402 -12.17 10.20 -15.79
CA SER A 402 -11.28 9.28 -16.51
C SER A 402 -9.88 9.85 -16.80
N ASN A 403 -9.74 11.18 -16.77
CA ASN A 403 -8.51 11.90 -17.13
C ASN A 403 -7.67 12.26 -15.89
N GLU A 404 -8.24 12.13 -14.68
CA GLU A 404 -7.57 12.36 -13.40
C GLU A 404 -6.66 11.16 -13.07
N LYS A 405 -5.35 11.35 -13.24
CA LYS A 405 -4.34 10.33 -12.90
C LYS A 405 -4.34 9.98 -11.40
N VAL A 406 -4.55 10.97 -10.53
CA VAL A 406 -4.50 10.82 -9.07
C VAL A 406 -5.78 11.33 -8.42
N ASN A 407 -6.42 10.52 -7.57
CA ASN A 407 -7.56 10.95 -6.79
C ASN A 407 -7.15 11.54 -5.43
N LEU A 408 -6.99 12.87 -5.36
CA LEU A 408 -6.65 13.55 -4.10
C LEU A 408 -7.71 13.40 -3.00
N ASN A 409 -8.96 13.03 -3.34
CA ASN A 409 -10.01 12.89 -2.33
C ASN A 409 -9.83 11.61 -1.51
N ILE A 410 -9.44 10.48 -2.12
CA ILE A 410 -9.20 9.26 -1.33
C ILE A 410 -7.98 9.44 -0.43
N LYS A 411 -6.93 10.10 -0.93
CA LYS A 411 -5.77 10.47 -0.11
C LYS A 411 -6.18 11.30 1.12
N ARG A 412 -6.97 12.36 0.93
CA ARG A 412 -7.47 13.21 2.03
C ARG A 412 -8.43 12.47 2.97
N PHE A 413 -9.30 11.62 2.43
CA PHE A 413 -10.21 10.80 3.24
C PHE A 413 -9.43 9.86 4.16
N ALA A 414 -8.50 9.10 3.58
CA ALA A 414 -7.68 8.16 4.35
C ALA A 414 -6.82 8.90 5.37
N ASP A 415 -6.19 10.02 4.99
CA ASP A 415 -5.40 10.86 5.92
C ASP A 415 -6.22 11.33 7.13
N ASN A 416 -7.40 11.91 6.87
CA ASN A 416 -8.26 12.41 7.93
C ASN A 416 -8.78 11.26 8.80
N LEU A 417 -9.17 10.13 8.20
CA LEU A 417 -9.66 8.98 8.94
C LEU A 417 -8.58 8.44 9.89
N LEU A 418 -7.38 8.19 9.37
CA LEU A 418 -6.19 7.79 10.15
C LEU A 418 -5.88 8.80 11.26
N LYS A 419 -5.89 10.09 10.98
CA LYS A 419 -5.57 11.12 11.98
C LYS A 419 -6.70 11.39 12.99
N PHE A 420 -7.87 10.78 12.80
CA PHE A 420 -9.09 11.08 13.56
C PHE A 420 -9.53 12.55 13.42
N PHE A 421 -9.48 13.08 12.19
CA PHE A 421 -9.92 14.41 11.80
C PHE A 421 -11.29 14.39 11.10
N ASP A 422 -11.98 15.53 11.13
CA ASP A 422 -13.30 15.71 10.51
C ASP A 422 -13.30 15.32 9.02
N LEU A 423 -14.30 14.50 8.63
CA LEU A 423 -14.47 13.97 7.27
C LEU A 423 -15.49 14.78 6.44
N ARG A 424 -16.30 15.66 7.06
CA ARG A 424 -17.36 16.46 6.43
C ARG A 424 -16.92 17.15 5.14
N LYS A 425 -15.82 17.92 5.20
CA LYS A 425 -15.31 18.66 4.02
C LYS A 425 -14.86 17.71 2.90
N THR A 426 -14.37 16.53 3.24
CA THR A 426 -14.02 15.50 2.27
C THR A 426 -15.27 14.94 1.60
N TYR A 427 -16.30 14.57 2.36
CA TYR A 427 -17.59 14.12 1.80
C TYR A 427 -18.25 15.17 0.93
N TYR A 428 -18.21 16.44 1.35
CA TYR A 428 -18.75 17.55 0.58
C TYR A 428 -18.10 17.65 -0.80
N ASN A 429 -16.76 17.66 -0.84
CA ASN A 429 -16.00 17.72 -2.08
C ASN A 429 -16.21 16.48 -2.97
N VAL A 430 -16.24 15.28 -2.37
CA VAL A 430 -16.49 14.03 -3.08
C VAL A 430 -17.90 14.02 -3.66
N SER A 431 -18.91 14.49 -2.93
CA SER A 431 -20.30 14.53 -3.40
C SER A 431 -20.42 15.34 -4.69
N PHE A 432 -19.82 16.52 -4.78
CA PHE A 432 -19.82 17.30 -6.02
C PHE A 432 -19.04 16.64 -7.15
N LYS A 433 -17.95 15.92 -6.88
CA LYS A 433 -17.27 15.11 -7.91
C LYS A 433 -18.17 13.98 -8.40
N ILE A 434 -18.84 13.26 -7.49
CA ILE A 434 -19.80 12.21 -7.83
C ILE A 434 -20.91 12.77 -8.73
N LEU A 435 -21.47 13.93 -8.38
CA LEU A 435 -22.51 14.59 -9.17
C LEU A 435 -22.03 14.97 -10.57
N LYS A 436 -20.83 15.58 -10.65
CA LYS A 436 -20.21 16.02 -11.91
C LYS A 436 -19.89 14.86 -12.84
N ASN A 437 -19.35 13.78 -12.29
CA ASN A 437 -18.84 12.64 -13.07
C ASN A 437 -19.84 11.48 -13.17
N ASP A 438 -21.08 11.68 -12.74
CA ASP A 438 -22.14 10.69 -12.75
C ASP A 438 -21.73 9.33 -12.13
N ARG A 439 -21.09 9.38 -10.96
CA ARG A 439 -20.61 8.18 -10.24
C ARG A 439 -21.63 7.63 -9.23
N LYS A 440 -21.29 6.51 -8.58
CA LYS A 440 -22.09 5.90 -7.50
C LYS A 440 -22.14 6.87 -6.31
N SER A 441 -23.26 6.88 -5.59
CA SER A 441 -23.46 7.67 -4.38
C SER A 441 -22.56 7.18 -3.23
N LEU A 442 -22.40 7.97 -2.17
CA LEU A 442 -21.67 7.57 -0.96
C LEU A 442 -22.34 6.39 -0.23
N GLY A 443 -23.66 6.26 -0.38
CA GLY A 443 -24.43 5.14 0.14
C GLY A 443 -25.32 5.51 1.33
N PRO A 444 -26.25 4.62 1.72
CA PRO A 444 -27.25 4.92 2.75
C PRO A 444 -26.68 4.87 4.17
N GLY A 445 -25.60 4.11 4.41
CA GLY A 445 -24.96 3.97 5.73
C GLY A 445 -24.20 5.21 6.23
N LEU A 446 -24.10 6.28 5.44
CA LEU A 446 -23.25 7.45 5.76
C LEU A 446 -23.59 8.08 7.12
N TYR A 447 -24.88 8.22 7.42
CA TYR A 447 -25.32 8.83 8.67
C TYR A 447 -24.88 8.01 9.89
N CYS A 448 -25.05 6.69 9.83
CA CYS A 448 -24.69 5.78 10.92
C CYS A 448 -23.18 5.74 11.13
N PHE A 449 -22.42 5.63 10.04
CA PHE A 449 -20.96 5.69 10.08
C PHE A 449 -20.46 7.00 10.72
N GLU A 450 -20.95 8.13 10.23
CA GLU A 450 -20.51 9.45 10.70
C GLU A 450 -20.91 9.71 12.15
N ASN A 451 -22.07 9.22 12.59
CA ASN A 451 -22.48 9.26 14.00
C ASN A 451 -21.49 8.53 14.91
N MET A 452 -21.04 7.34 14.50
CA MET A 452 -20.02 6.60 15.24
C MET A 452 -18.70 7.38 15.22
N TYR A 453 -18.27 7.84 14.05
CA TYR A 453 -16.99 8.51 13.89
C TYR A 453 -16.91 9.85 14.64
N LEU A 454 -17.95 10.68 14.59
CA LEU A 454 -18.01 11.97 15.30
C LEU A 454 -17.93 11.80 16.83
N LYS A 455 -18.48 10.70 17.36
CA LYS A 455 -18.31 10.33 18.77
C LYS A 455 -16.85 9.99 19.09
N GLU A 456 -16.17 9.22 18.23
CA GLU A 456 -14.75 8.83 18.42
C GLU A 456 -13.76 10.01 18.34
N ILE A 457 -14.13 11.09 17.66
CA ILE A 457 -13.32 12.32 17.59
C ILE A 457 -13.78 13.40 18.59
N GLY A 458 -14.74 13.08 19.47
CA GLY A 458 -15.20 13.98 20.54
C GLY A 458 -16.02 15.18 20.06
N ARG A 459 -16.67 15.10 18.89
CA ARG A 459 -17.48 16.18 18.31
C ARG A 459 -18.98 15.83 18.21
N GLY A 460 -19.39 14.77 18.91
CA GLY A 460 -20.65 14.06 18.72
C GLY A 460 -21.91 14.91 18.81
N GLU A 461 -22.27 15.45 19.97
CA GLU A 461 -23.67 15.86 20.20
C GLU A 461 -24.12 17.08 19.38
N HIS A 462 -23.38 18.20 19.45
CA HIS A 462 -23.73 19.42 18.71
C HIS A 462 -23.72 19.20 17.19
N ILE A 463 -22.66 18.60 16.66
CA ILE A 463 -22.55 18.38 15.21
C ILE A 463 -23.57 17.35 14.75
N MET A 464 -23.89 16.33 15.55
CA MET A 464 -24.90 15.34 15.18
C MET A 464 -26.30 15.94 15.09
N ASN A 465 -26.67 16.88 15.97
CA ASN A 465 -27.95 17.57 15.86
C ASN A 465 -28.04 18.37 14.55
N LEU A 466 -26.98 19.11 14.18
CA LEU A 466 -26.92 19.82 12.90
C LEU A 466 -26.96 18.85 11.71
N HIS A 467 -26.27 17.72 11.84
CA HIS A 467 -26.17 16.69 10.82
C HIS A 467 -27.52 16.02 10.55
N GLU A 468 -28.30 15.71 11.59
CA GLU A 468 -29.64 15.13 11.48
C GLU A 468 -30.61 16.06 10.76
N ILE A 469 -30.71 17.32 11.20
CA ILE A 469 -31.54 18.35 10.57
C ILE A 469 -31.16 18.51 9.08
N SER A 470 -29.86 18.50 8.80
CA SER A 470 -29.33 18.64 7.44
C SER A 470 -29.61 17.44 6.54
N LYS A 471 -29.63 16.23 7.10
CA LYS A 471 -29.89 14.99 6.37
C LYS A 471 -31.31 14.96 5.80
N ASP A 472 -32.30 15.33 6.61
CA ASP A 472 -33.71 15.31 6.19
C ASP A 472 -33.96 16.36 5.11
N MET A 473 -33.48 17.59 5.33
CA MET A 473 -33.54 18.65 4.34
C MET A 473 -32.83 18.26 3.04
N GLY A 474 -31.60 17.73 3.14
CA GLY A 474 -30.83 17.27 1.99
C GLY A 474 -31.56 16.19 1.21
N ASN A 475 -32.09 15.15 1.88
CA ASN A 475 -32.85 14.08 1.23
C ASN A 475 -34.08 14.63 0.46
N GLY A 476 -34.81 15.57 1.06
CA GLY A 476 -35.93 16.24 0.41
C GLY A 476 -35.51 16.96 -0.87
N ILE A 477 -34.45 17.79 -0.81
CA ILE A 477 -33.88 18.47 -1.97
C ILE A 477 -33.44 17.46 -3.05
N GLY A 478 -32.80 16.36 -2.66
CA GLY A 478 -32.33 15.34 -3.59
C GLY A 478 -33.46 14.63 -4.35
N ILE A 479 -34.56 14.32 -3.66
CA ILE A 479 -35.78 13.76 -4.28
C ILE A 479 -36.39 14.78 -5.24
N TYR A 480 -36.56 16.02 -4.80
CA TYR A 480 -37.12 17.09 -5.61
C TYR A 480 -36.29 17.33 -6.88
N ALA A 481 -34.98 17.53 -6.73
CA ALA A 481 -34.05 17.72 -7.84
C ALA A 481 -34.12 16.57 -8.84
N PHE A 482 -34.27 15.33 -8.37
CA PHE A 482 -34.44 14.18 -9.26
C PHE A 482 -35.71 14.28 -10.10
N ASN A 483 -36.83 14.68 -9.50
CA ASN A 483 -38.12 14.77 -10.20
C ASN A 483 -38.24 15.99 -11.13
N VAL A 484 -37.47 17.05 -10.89
CA VAL A 484 -37.36 18.21 -11.80
C VAL A 484 -36.62 17.85 -13.11
N GLY A 485 -35.94 16.71 -13.17
CA GLY A 485 -35.32 16.22 -14.39
C GLY A 485 -34.03 16.98 -14.75
N LYS A 486 -33.97 17.58 -15.95
CA LYS A 486 -32.74 18.17 -16.51
C LYS A 486 -32.18 19.31 -15.65
N ASP A 487 -33.04 20.10 -15.03
CA ASP A 487 -32.63 21.23 -14.17
C ASP A 487 -32.28 20.82 -12.74
N GLY A 488 -32.52 19.55 -12.37
CA GLY A 488 -32.21 19.01 -11.05
C GLY A 488 -30.75 19.16 -10.64
N LYS A 489 -29.82 18.93 -11.57
CA LYS A 489 -28.38 19.10 -11.30
C LYS A 489 -28.03 20.56 -10.97
N ASN A 490 -28.71 21.52 -11.60
CA ASN A 490 -28.45 22.94 -11.37
C ASN A 490 -28.85 23.36 -9.94
N ILE A 491 -29.96 22.83 -9.43
CA ILE A 491 -30.38 23.04 -8.03
C ILE A 491 -29.28 22.56 -7.07
N LEU A 492 -28.73 21.37 -7.31
CA LEU A 492 -27.68 20.80 -6.48
C LEU A 492 -26.35 21.57 -6.59
N PHE A 493 -25.95 22.01 -7.78
CA PHE A 493 -24.72 22.80 -7.95
C PHE A 493 -24.80 24.18 -7.30
N LYS A 494 -25.99 24.79 -7.19
CA LYS A 494 -26.16 26.06 -6.46
C LYS A 494 -25.75 25.96 -4.98
N LEU A 495 -25.92 24.80 -4.34
CA LEU A 495 -25.45 24.56 -2.96
C LEU A 495 -23.94 24.72 -2.80
N ARG A 496 -23.15 24.49 -3.88
CA ARG A 496 -21.70 24.70 -3.88
C ARG A 496 -21.30 26.17 -3.81
N ASN A 497 -22.17 27.05 -4.31
CA ASN A 497 -21.88 28.48 -4.47
C ASN A 497 -22.24 29.30 -3.24
N ILE A 498 -22.81 28.69 -2.21
CA ILE A 498 -23.17 29.35 -0.95
C ILE A 498 -21.88 29.60 -0.14
N LYS A 499 -21.45 30.87 -0.07
CA LYS A 499 -20.23 31.32 0.62
C LYS A 499 -20.50 31.98 1.98
N ASN A 500 -21.77 32.26 2.32
CA ASN A 500 -22.15 32.84 3.61
C ASN A 500 -23.62 32.53 3.96
N LYS A 501 -23.98 32.78 5.22
CA LYS A 501 -25.34 32.60 5.77
C LYS A 501 -26.43 33.33 4.96
N LYS A 502 -26.18 34.57 4.49
CA LYS A 502 -27.15 35.32 3.67
C LYS A 502 -27.46 34.62 2.35
N GLN A 503 -26.45 34.09 1.68
CA GLN A 503 -26.61 33.32 0.44
C GLN A 503 -27.34 31.99 0.69
N MET A 504 -27.15 31.38 1.85
CA MET A 504 -27.86 30.17 2.24
C MET A 504 -29.36 30.41 2.41
N ILE A 505 -29.72 31.49 3.12
CA ILE A 505 -31.12 31.91 3.29
C ILE A 505 -31.75 32.24 1.92
N ALA A 506 -31.04 32.98 1.07
CA ALA A 506 -31.51 33.31 -0.28
C ALA A 506 -31.76 32.04 -1.12
N TYR A 507 -30.84 31.07 -1.08
CA TYR A 507 -31.01 29.79 -1.78
C TYR A 507 -32.29 29.07 -1.35
N PHE A 508 -32.60 29.03 -0.05
CA PHE A 508 -33.81 28.34 0.42
C PHE A 508 -35.09 29.06 0.03
N LYS A 509 -35.11 30.40 0.07
CA LYS A 509 -36.27 31.18 -0.42
C LYS A 509 -36.51 30.94 -1.92
N ASP A 510 -35.45 30.92 -2.72
CA ASP A 510 -35.55 30.61 -4.15
C ASP A 510 -36.05 29.18 -4.38
N LEU A 511 -35.58 28.22 -3.57
CA LEU A 511 -36.00 26.83 -3.65
C LEU A 511 -37.48 26.66 -3.30
N GLU A 512 -37.95 27.29 -2.22
CA GLU A 512 -39.35 27.28 -1.79
C GLU A 512 -40.26 27.80 -2.92
N PHE A 513 -39.91 28.93 -3.53
CA PHE A 513 -40.65 29.49 -4.66
C PHE A 513 -40.65 28.57 -5.89
N THR A 514 -39.52 27.91 -6.16
CA THR A 514 -39.39 26.96 -7.29
C THR A 514 -40.25 25.71 -7.06
N ILE A 515 -40.38 25.24 -5.81
CA ILE A 515 -41.25 24.13 -5.42
C ILE A 515 -42.72 24.52 -5.62
N LEU A 516 -43.13 25.70 -5.15
CA LEU A 516 -44.51 26.20 -5.27
C LEU A 516 -44.94 26.36 -6.73
N LYS A 517 -44.02 26.72 -7.64
CA LYS A 517 -44.30 26.84 -9.08
C LYS A 517 -44.54 25.51 -9.80
N ASN A 518 -44.14 24.38 -9.23
CA ASN A 518 -44.27 23.07 -9.85
C ASN A 518 -45.41 22.27 -9.21
N GLU A 519 -46.66 22.57 -9.56
CA GLU A 519 -47.88 21.94 -8.99
C GLU A 519 -47.83 20.41 -8.94
N ALA A 520 -47.31 19.77 -10.00
CA ALA A 520 -47.17 18.31 -10.09
C ALA A 520 -46.17 17.69 -9.08
N LEU A 521 -45.27 18.50 -8.52
CA LEU A 521 -44.22 18.09 -7.57
C LEU A 521 -44.45 18.63 -6.15
N VAL A 522 -45.56 19.34 -5.90
CA VAL A 522 -45.93 19.91 -4.59
C VAL A 522 -46.01 18.84 -3.50
N LYS A 523 -46.32 17.59 -3.81
CA LYS A 523 -46.32 16.50 -2.80
C LYS A 523 -44.96 16.28 -2.10
N PHE A 524 -43.87 16.76 -2.68
CA PHE A 524 -42.52 16.69 -2.10
C PHE A 524 -42.17 17.93 -1.25
N SER A 525 -43.06 18.94 -1.18
CA SER A 525 -42.84 20.20 -0.46
C SER A 525 -42.95 20.06 1.06
N LYS A 526 -43.86 19.22 1.56
CA LYS A 526 -44.13 19.09 3.00
C LYS A 526 -42.88 18.71 3.79
N GLN A 527 -42.15 17.69 3.35
CA GLN A 527 -40.90 17.27 3.99
C GLN A 527 -39.81 18.35 3.96
N ILE A 528 -39.73 19.11 2.85
CA ILE A 528 -38.75 20.19 2.70
C ILE A 528 -39.12 21.36 3.62
N ASN A 529 -40.40 21.73 3.68
CA ASN A 529 -40.88 22.85 4.50
C ASN A 529 -40.72 22.57 6.00
N ASP A 530 -41.11 21.38 6.46
CA ASP A 530 -40.96 20.96 7.87
C ASP A 530 -39.47 20.91 8.29
N SER A 531 -38.57 20.57 7.35
CA SER A 531 -37.12 20.57 7.60
C SER A 531 -36.51 21.98 7.52
N LEU A 532 -37.07 22.86 6.70
CA LEU A 532 -36.57 24.22 6.47
C LEU A 532 -36.73 25.09 7.72
N GLU A 533 -37.86 24.95 8.42
CA GLU A 533 -38.09 25.64 9.70
C GLU A 533 -37.01 25.27 10.72
N LYS A 534 -36.76 23.98 10.91
CA LYS A 534 -35.69 23.47 11.81
C LYS A 534 -34.30 23.96 11.41
N VAL A 535 -34.03 24.05 10.10
CA VAL A 535 -32.76 24.60 9.58
C VAL A 535 -32.63 26.08 9.95
N PHE A 536 -33.68 26.87 9.80
CA PHE A 536 -33.66 28.29 10.16
C PHE A 536 -33.57 28.51 11.67
N GLU A 537 -34.22 27.69 12.48
CA GLU A 537 -34.07 27.72 13.95
C GLU A 537 -32.62 27.43 14.35
N ALA A 538 -32.02 26.37 13.80
CA ALA A 538 -30.63 26.00 14.08
C ALA A 538 -29.66 27.11 13.66
N ILE A 539 -29.86 27.70 12.47
CA ILE A 539 -29.05 28.78 11.94
C ILE A 539 -29.28 30.09 12.69
N ASN A 540 -30.43 30.36 13.30
CA ASN A 540 -30.70 31.64 13.98
C ASN A 540 -30.67 31.55 15.50
N SER A 541 -30.33 30.40 16.07
CA SER A 541 -30.32 30.20 17.51
C SER A 541 -29.27 31.08 18.21
N GLU A 542 -29.57 31.56 19.42
CA GLU A 542 -28.63 32.34 20.24
C GLU A 542 -27.39 31.53 20.68
N LYS A 543 -27.44 30.20 20.52
CA LYS A 543 -26.33 29.25 20.80
C LYS A 543 -25.49 28.93 19.56
N GLU A 544 -25.78 29.56 18.42
CA GLU A 544 -25.08 29.35 17.15
C GLU A 544 -23.58 29.68 17.30
N LYS A 545 -22.72 28.72 16.95
CA LYS A 545 -21.31 29.01 16.69
C LYS A 545 -21.18 29.58 15.29
N SER A 546 -20.27 30.53 15.08
CA SER A 546 -20.08 31.26 13.82
C SER A 546 -19.93 30.39 12.55
N GLU A 547 -19.62 29.10 12.69
CA GLU A 547 -19.41 28.13 11.62
C GLU A 547 -20.57 27.13 11.42
N ASP A 548 -21.62 27.15 12.25
CA ASP A 548 -22.69 26.14 12.22
C ASP A 548 -23.46 26.13 10.89
N TRP A 549 -23.69 27.30 10.28
CA TRP A 549 -24.28 27.41 8.95
C TRP A 549 -23.46 26.68 7.87
N GLU A 550 -22.12 26.62 8.00
CA GLU A 550 -21.29 25.86 7.06
C GLU A 550 -21.46 24.36 7.24
N ILE A 551 -21.59 23.90 8.49
CA ILE A 551 -21.84 22.49 8.81
C ILE A 551 -23.16 22.06 8.18
N ILE A 552 -24.20 22.86 8.38
CA ILE A 552 -25.54 22.60 7.84
C ILE A 552 -25.50 22.60 6.30
N ARG A 553 -24.92 23.64 5.68
CA ARG A 553 -24.78 23.70 4.21
C ARG A 553 -24.10 22.45 3.66
N ASP A 554 -22.99 22.05 4.28
CA ASP A 554 -22.18 20.94 3.79
C ASP A 554 -22.95 19.62 3.85
N TYR A 555 -23.59 19.33 4.98
CA TYR A 555 -24.39 18.10 5.12
C TYR A 555 -25.64 18.11 4.22
N ILE A 556 -26.35 19.23 4.09
CA ILE A 556 -27.48 19.32 3.14
C ILE A 556 -27.03 18.97 1.73
N ALA A 557 -25.90 19.52 1.28
CA ALA A 557 -25.35 19.22 -0.05
C ALA A 557 -24.95 17.74 -0.20
N ILE A 558 -24.28 17.17 0.81
CA ILE A 558 -23.89 15.76 0.83
C ILE A 558 -25.12 14.87 0.67
N TYR A 559 -26.15 15.05 1.49
CA TYR A 559 -27.35 14.20 1.46
C TYR A 559 -28.21 14.42 0.22
N ALA A 560 -28.35 15.66 -0.24
CA ALA A 560 -29.09 15.96 -1.47
C ALA A 560 -28.48 15.25 -2.68
N ILE A 561 -27.15 15.32 -2.82
CA ILE A 561 -26.45 14.64 -3.91
C ILE A 561 -26.51 13.12 -3.73
N ASN A 562 -26.25 12.62 -2.53
CA ASN A 562 -26.29 11.19 -2.23
C ASN A 562 -27.66 10.59 -2.59
N LYS A 563 -28.75 11.25 -2.20
CA LYS A 563 -30.13 10.83 -2.50
C LYS A 563 -30.46 10.92 -3.99
N TYR A 564 -30.13 12.04 -4.64
CA TYR A 564 -30.31 12.21 -6.08
C TYR A 564 -29.62 11.10 -6.89
N ARG A 565 -28.39 10.71 -6.50
CA ARG A 565 -27.62 9.66 -7.18
C ARG A 565 -28.11 8.26 -6.87
N SER A 566 -28.56 8.01 -5.65
CA SER A 566 -29.18 6.74 -5.26
C SER A 566 -30.42 6.44 -6.12
N ILE A 567 -31.33 7.42 -6.27
CA ILE A 567 -32.55 7.26 -7.07
C ILE A 567 -32.23 7.05 -8.55
N ASN A 568 -31.32 7.85 -9.11
CA ASN A 568 -30.85 7.68 -10.49
C ASN A 568 -30.29 6.28 -10.75
N SER A 569 -29.50 5.74 -9.82
CA SER A 569 -28.90 4.42 -9.95
C SER A 569 -29.96 3.31 -9.87
N ALA A 570 -30.93 3.43 -8.96
CA ALA A 570 -32.04 2.48 -8.83
C ALA A 570 -32.90 2.40 -10.11
N LYS A 571 -33.24 3.54 -10.72
CA LYS A 571 -33.99 3.56 -11.98
C LYS A 571 -33.22 2.95 -13.15
N LYS A 572 -31.91 3.20 -13.26
CA LYS A 572 -31.07 2.57 -14.30
C LYS A 572 -31.04 1.05 -14.16
N LEU A 573 -30.97 0.53 -12.93
CA LEU A 573 -31.01 -0.91 -12.67
C LEU A 573 -32.37 -1.54 -12.99
N GLN A 574 -33.48 -0.84 -12.72
CA GLN A 574 -34.82 -1.28 -13.12
C GLN A 574 -34.99 -1.29 -14.65
N GLY A 575 -34.48 -0.26 -15.35
CA GLY A 575 -34.51 -0.22 -16.82
C GLY A 575 -33.70 -1.33 -17.49
N LEU A 576 -32.58 -1.73 -16.89
CA LEU A 576 -31.76 -2.87 -17.37
C LEU A 576 -32.41 -4.23 -17.13
N LYS A 577 -33.27 -4.37 -16.10
CA LYS A 577 -34.04 -5.61 -15.83
C LYS A 577 -35.33 -5.69 -16.64
N GLY A 578 -35.83 -4.56 -17.15
CA GLY A 578 -37.07 -4.47 -17.95
C GLY A 578 -36.87 -4.50 -19.47
N GLY A 579 -35.62 -4.54 -19.96
CA GLY A 579 -35.32 -4.80 -21.36
C GLY A 579 -35.39 -6.30 -21.65
N LYS A 580 -36.56 -6.77 -22.11
CA LYS A 580 -36.66 -8.00 -22.90
C LYS A 580 -36.33 -7.70 -24.35
#